data_AF-A0A3D2RLU9-F1
#
_entry.id   AF-A0A3D2RLU9-F1
#
_cell.length_a   1.000
_cell.length_b   1.000
_cell.length_c   1.000
_cell.angle_alpha   90.00
_cell.angle_beta   90.00
_cell.angle_gamma   90.00
#
_symmetry.space_group_name_H-M   'P 1'
#
loop_
_entity.id
_entity.type
_entity.pdbx_description
1 polymer ?
#
loop_
_entity_poly.entity_id
_entity_poly.type
_entity_poly.pdbx_seq_one_letter_code
_entity_poly.pdbx_strand_id
1 'polypeptide(L)'
;PARFMLLVSKVRAGRRDEIPATTHVDGTGRLQTVFAEESPLYHALISSFSERTGVPVVLNTSFNLRGEPIVTSPADAYSTFIRSEMDVLVLGHCIVTKQTGEDLG
;
A
#
# COMPACT_ATOMS: atom_id res chain seq x y z
N PRO A 1 -19.30 1.04 -1.83
CA PRO A 1 -19.27 -0.37 -2.33
C PRO A 1 -17.81 -0.87 -2.33
N ALA A 2 -17.56 -2.18 -2.40
CA ALA A 2 -16.22 -2.78 -2.51
C ALA A 2 -15.20 -2.42 -1.40
N ARG A 3 -15.58 -2.48 -0.12
CA ARG A 3 -14.73 -2.03 1.01
C ARG A 3 -13.61 -2.99 1.43
N PHE A 4 -13.69 -4.26 1.05
CA PHE A 4 -12.92 -5.34 1.70
C PHE A 4 -12.06 -6.20 0.75
N MET A 5 -11.71 -5.73 -0.45
CA MET A 5 -10.91 -6.49 -1.43
C MET A 5 -11.50 -7.85 -1.84
N LEU A 6 -12.79 -8.08 -1.58
CA LEU A 6 -13.50 -9.33 -1.93
C LEU A 6 -14.07 -9.33 -3.35
N LEU A 7 -14.05 -8.18 -4.03
CA LEU A 7 -14.58 -8.02 -5.38
C LEU A 7 -13.45 -7.90 -6.40
N VAL A 8 -13.50 -8.76 -7.41
CA VAL A 8 -12.68 -8.65 -8.62
C VAL A 8 -13.43 -7.78 -9.63
N SER A 9 -12.78 -6.75 -10.15
CA SER A 9 -13.35 -5.84 -11.14
C SER A 9 -12.42 -5.70 -12.33
N LYS A 10 -12.99 -5.41 -13.50
CA LYS A 10 -12.21 -5.03 -14.68
C LYS A 10 -11.60 -3.65 -14.48
N VAL A 11 -10.32 -3.52 -14.79
CA VAL A 11 -9.66 -2.21 -14.92
C VAL A 11 -10.10 -1.58 -16.23
N ARG A 12 -10.37 -0.27 -16.20
CA ARG A 12 -10.74 0.50 -17.41
C ARG A 12 -9.67 0.30 -18.48
N ALA A 13 -10.08 -0.06 -19.69
CA ALA A 13 -9.16 -0.51 -20.75
C ALA A 13 -8.00 0.47 -21.01
N GLY A 14 -8.28 1.77 -21.09
CA GLY A 14 -7.25 2.80 -21.33
C GLY A 14 -6.42 3.21 -20.11
N ARG A 15 -6.56 2.53 -18.96
CA ARG A 15 -5.84 2.86 -17.71
C ARG A 15 -4.99 1.70 -17.19
N ARG A 16 -4.96 0.56 -17.91
CA ARG A 16 -4.27 -0.66 -17.44
C ARG A 16 -2.76 -0.45 -17.29
N ASP A 17 -2.17 0.24 -18.25
CA ASP A 17 -0.73 0.51 -18.28
C ASP A 17 -0.30 1.53 -17.21
N GLU A 18 -1.25 2.28 -16.63
CA GLU A 18 -0.97 3.21 -15.52
C GLU A 18 -0.88 2.49 -14.16
N ILE A 19 -1.52 1.32 -14.00
CA ILE A 19 -1.57 0.57 -12.73
C ILE A 19 -1.21 -0.92 -12.90
N PRO A 20 -0.09 -1.25 -13.57
CA PRO A 20 0.25 -2.62 -13.93
C PRO A 20 0.49 -3.50 -12.70
N ALA A 21 1.04 -2.93 -11.62
CA ALA A 21 1.30 -3.65 -10.37
C ALA A 21 0.04 -4.22 -9.68
N THR A 22 -1.14 -3.70 -10.02
CA THR A 22 -2.43 -4.15 -9.45
C THR A 22 -3.34 -4.84 -10.47
N THR A 23 -2.89 -4.94 -11.74
CA THR A 23 -3.69 -5.46 -12.85
C THR A 23 -3.21 -6.85 -13.25
N HIS A 24 -4.10 -7.84 -13.18
CA HIS A 24 -3.87 -9.18 -13.68
C HIS A 24 -3.77 -9.22 -15.21
N VAL A 25 -3.19 -10.28 -15.76
CA VAL A 25 -2.99 -10.48 -17.21
C VAL A 25 -4.29 -10.41 -18.03
N ASP A 26 -5.44 -10.70 -17.42
CA ASP A 26 -6.77 -10.62 -18.03
C ASP A 26 -7.41 -9.22 -17.95
N GLY A 27 -6.71 -8.24 -17.37
CA GLY A 27 -7.16 -6.87 -17.18
C GLY A 27 -8.07 -6.66 -15.97
N THR A 28 -8.08 -7.58 -15.00
CA THR A 28 -8.84 -7.44 -13.74
C THR A 28 -7.96 -7.08 -12.55
N GLY A 29 -8.56 -6.66 -11.44
CA GLY A 29 -7.89 -6.43 -10.15
C GLY A 29 -8.86 -6.55 -8.99
N ARG A 30 -8.33 -6.77 -7.77
CA ARG A 30 -9.13 -6.81 -6.53
C ARG A 30 -9.29 -5.41 -5.96
N LEU A 31 -10.53 -4.96 -5.85
CA LEU A 31 -10.83 -3.56 -5.51
C LEU A 31 -11.06 -3.37 -4.01
N GLN A 32 -10.39 -2.35 -3.46
CA GLN A 32 -10.77 -1.69 -2.22
C GLN A 32 -11.13 -0.23 -2.51
N THR A 33 -12.37 0.17 -2.24
CA THR A 33 -12.72 1.59 -2.21
C THR A 33 -12.54 2.10 -0.79
N VAL A 34 -11.70 3.12 -0.64
CA VAL A 34 -11.44 3.81 0.63
C VAL A 34 -12.29 5.06 0.70
N PHE A 35 -13.00 5.27 1.80
CA PHE A 35 -13.89 6.39 2.02
C PHE A 35 -13.33 7.29 3.12
N ALA A 36 -13.42 8.60 2.95
CA ALA A 36 -12.88 9.57 3.89
C ALA A 36 -13.54 9.48 5.27
N GLU A 37 -14.82 9.11 5.32
CA GLU A 37 -15.60 8.97 6.56
C GLU A 37 -15.16 7.76 7.39
N GLU A 38 -14.60 6.72 6.75
CA GLU A 38 -14.18 5.48 7.42
C GLU A 38 -12.69 5.46 7.73
N SER A 39 -11.86 6.02 6.84
CA SER A 39 -10.41 5.99 6.96
C SER A 39 -9.79 7.28 6.41
N PRO A 40 -9.96 8.42 7.12
CA PRO A 40 -9.61 9.74 6.61
C PRO A 40 -8.12 9.87 6.26
N LEU A 41 -7.23 9.31 7.08
CA LEU A 41 -5.79 9.34 6.82
C LEU A 41 -5.41 8.55 5.56
N TYR A 42 -5.98 7.37 5.37
CA TYR A 42 -5.67 6.55 4.19
C TYR A 42 -6.26 7.15 2.92
N HIS A 43 -7.47 7.72 3.01
CA HIS A 43 -8.06 8.47 1.91
C HIS A 43 -7.18 9.67 1.53
N ALA A 44 -6.75 10.47 2.50
CA ALA A 44 -5.87 11.62 2.27
C ALA A 44 -4.53 11.19 1.63
N LEU A 45 -3.94 10.07 2.06
CA LEU A 45 -2.74 9.51 1.44
C LEU A 45 -2.96 9.20 -0.04
N ILE A 46 -4.06 8.55 -0.40
CA ILE A 46 -4.39 8.22 -1.79
C ILE A 46 -4.67 9.50 -2.61
N SER A 47 -5.37 10.48 -2.02
CA SER A 47 -5.63 11.78 -2.67
C SER A 47 -4.32 12.52 -2.96
N SER A 48 -3.42 12.64 -1.99
CA SER A 48 -2.11 13.28 -2.19
C SER A 48 -1.23 12.52 -3.17
N PHE A 49 -1.32 11.19 -3.20
CA PHE A 49 -0.66 10.39 -4.25
C PHE A 49 -1.23 10.73 -5.63
N SER A 50 -2.55 10.83 -5.77
CA SER A 50 -3.22 11.22 -7.02
C SER A 50 -2.84 12.62 -7.49
N GLU A 51 -2.75 13.60 -6.59
CA GLU A 51 -2.36 14.98 -6.92
C GLU A 51 -0.93 15.04 -7.50
N ARG A 52 -0.04 14.17 -7.00
CA ARG A 52 1.37 14.13 -7.41
C ARG A 52 1.64 13.29 -8.65
N THR A 53 0.87 12.22 -8.86
CA THR A 53 1.14 11.23 -9.92
C THR A 53 0.08 11.20 -11.02
N GLY A 54 -1.10 11.77 -10.79
CA GLY A 54 -2.28 11.62 -11.65
C GLY A 54 -2.98 10.26 -11.53
N VAL A 55 -2.50 9.36 -10.66
CA VAL A 55 -3.01 8.00 -10.48
C VAL A 55 -3.64 7.86 -9.09
N PRO A 56 -4.98 7.74 -8.96
CA PRO A 56 -5.67 7.69 -7.66
C PRO A 56 -5.75 6.27 -7.08
N VAL A 57 -4.68 5.48 -7.20
CA VAL A 57 -4.64 4.07 -6.76
C VAL A 57 -3.28 3.75 -6.15
N VAL A 58 -3.29 3.02 -5.05
CA VAL A 58 -2.09 2.44 -4.42
C VAL A 58 -2.24 0.93 -4.34
N LEU A 59 -1.12 0.21 -4.41
CA LEU A 59 -1.09 -1.22 -4.10
C LEU A 59 -1.25 -1.41 -2.59
N ASN A 60 -2.25 -2.19 -2.18
CA ASN A 60 -2.43 -2.60 -0.79
C ASN A 60 -2.17 -4.10 -0.65
N THR A 61 -1.22 -4.48 0.21
CA THR A 61 -0.88 -5.87 0.52
C THR A 61 -0.75 -6.04 2.03
N SER A 62 -0.79 -7.29 2.49
CA SER A 62 -0.65 -7.59 3.91
C SER A 62 0.74 -7.19 4.42
N PHE A 63 0.76 -6.48 5.54
CA PHE A 63 2.00 -6.15 6.22
C PHE A 63 2.43 -7.33 7.10
N ASN A 64 3.19 -8.24 6.49
CA ASN A 64 3.77 -9.43 7.11
C ASN A 64 4.88 -10.00 6.21
N LEU A 65 5.72 -10.88 6.75
CA LEU A 65 6.59 -11.74 5.94
C LEU A 65 5.88 -13.05 5.59
N ARG A 66 6.42 -13.76 4.59
CA ARG A 66 5.87 -15.05 4.16
C ARG A 66 5.83 -16.04 5.33
N GLY A 67 4.64 -16.53 5.65
CA GLY A 67 4.42 -17.49 6.73
C GLY A 67 4.14 -16.87 8.09
N GLU A 68 4.17 -15.53 8.21
CA GLU A 68 3.87 -14.81 9.44
C GLU A 68 2.45 -14.21 9.41
N PRO A 69 1.79 -14.02 10.58
CA PRO A 69 0.53 -13.29 10.65
C PRO A 69 0.71 -11.80 10.32
N ILE A 70 -0.40 -11.12 10.05
CA ILE A 70 -0.41 -9.65 9.92
C ILE A 70 0.01 -9.04 11.25
N VAL A 71 0.83 -7.98 11.19
CA VAL A 71 1.30 -7.25 12.37
C VAL A 71 0.13 -6.71 13.20
N THR A 72 0.23 -6.78 14.53
CA THR A 72 -0.81 -6.29 15.44
C THR A 72 -0.29 -5.35 16.52
N SER A 73 1.03 -5.23 16.66
CA SER A 73 1.68 -4.32 17.60
C SER A 73 2.77 -3.46 16.92
N PRO A 74 3.13 -2.29 17.49
CA PRO A 74 4.30 -1.52 17.08
C PRO A 74 5.59 -2.33 17.00
N ALA A 75 5.78 -3.29 17.93
CA ALA A 75 6.95 -4.15 17.95
C ALA A 75 6.96 -5.14 16.79
N ASP A 76 5.80 -5.70 16.44
CA ASP A 76 5.65 -6.57 15.26
C ASP A 76 5.98 -5.80 13.99
N ALA A 77 5.37 -4.61 13.82
CA ALA A 77 5.58 -3.74 12.67
C ALA A 77 7.06 -3.39 12.48
N TYR A 78 7.74 -3.01 13.56
CA TYR A 78 9.18 -2.72 13.52
C TYR A 78 10.02 -3.96 13.18
N SER A 79 9.73 -5.10 13.80
CA SER A 79 10.42 -6.37 13.55
C SER A 79 10.26 -6.83 12.09
N THR A 80 9.03 -6.82 11.57
CA THR A 80 8.72 -7.12 10.17
C THR A 80 9.39 -6.11 9.24
N PHE A 81 9.37 -4.82 9.55
CA PHE A 81 10.03 -3.78 8.76
C PHE A 81 11.54 -4.03 8.63
N ILE A 82 12.26 -4.20 9.73
CA ILE A 82 13.73 -4.41 9.73
C ILE A 82 14.13 -5.68 8.97
N ARG A 83 13.31 -6.73 9.00
CA ARG A 83 13.56 -8.01 8.34
C ARG A 83 13.10 -8.07 6.88
N SER A 84 12.41 -7.04 6.39
CA SER A 84 11.92 -6.94 5.02
C SER A 84 12.84 -6.08 4.15
N GLU A 85 12.49 -5.96 2.87
CA GLU A 85 13.12 -5.01 1.94
C GLU A 85 12.38 -3.65 1.88
N MET A 86 11.41 -3.40 2.76
CA MET A 86 10.71 -2.10 2.80
C MET A 86 11.69 -0.95 3.12
N ASP A 87 11.53 0.17 2.42
CA ASP A 87 12.38 1.36 2.57
C ASP A 87 11.98 2.22 3.77
N VAL A 88 10.67 2.39 3.99
CA VAL A 88 10.11 3.30 5.01
C VAL A 88 8.96 2.62 5.76
N LEU A 89 8.95 2.78 7.09
CA LEU A 89 7.82 2.45 7.95
C LEU A 89 7.21 3.75 8.50
N VAL A 90 5.93 3.97 8.23
CA VAL A 90 5.14 5.01 8.87
C VAL A 90 4.29 4.36 9.96
N LEU A 91 4.54 4.73 11.22
CA LEU A 91 3.89 4.14 12.39
C LEU A 91 3.34 5.25 13.29
N GLY A 92 2.04 5.54 13.14
CA GLY A 92 1.41 6.68 13.79
C GLY A 92 2.07 8.00 13.36
N HIS A 93 2.66 8.72 14.31
CA HIS A 93 3.39 9.98 14.06
C HIS A 93 4.90 9.79 13.88
N CYS A 94 5.37 8.55 13.75
CA CYS A 94 6.78 8.23 13.57
C CYS A 94 7.04 7.76 12.13
N ILE A 95 8.14 8.25 11.56
CA ILE A 95 8.68 7.74 10.29
C ILE A 95 10.01 7.09 10.61
N VAL A 96 10.17 5.83 10.20
CA VAL A 96 11.39 5.05 10.38
C VAL A 96 11.95 4.72 9.01
N THR A 97 13.20 5.05 8.77
CA THR A 97 13.95 4.69 7.57
C THR A 97 15.11 3.76 7.95
N LYS A 98 15.51 2.89 7.04
CA LYS A 98 16.74 2.11 7.22
C LYS A 98 17.92 2.97 6.77
N GLN A 99 18.97 3.03 7.59
CA GLN A 99 20.25 3.55 7.13
C GLN A 99 20.92 2.47 6.30
N THR A 100 21.08 2.73 5.00
CA THR A 100 21.94 1.93 4.14
C THR A 100 23.39 2.39 4.31
N GLY A 101 24.35 1.48 4.18
CA GLY A 101 25.78 1.80 4.39
C GLY A 101 26.36 2.88 3.45
N GLU A 102 25.59 3.32 2.45
CA GLU A 102 25.91 4.46 1.58
C GLU A 102 25.71 5.83 2.26
N ASP A 103 24.92 5.90 3.34
CA ASP A 103 24.64 7.14 4.09
C ASP A 103 25.69 7.45 5.19
N LEU A 104 26.74 6.63 5.29
CA LEU A 104 27.83 6.76 6.27
C LEU A 104 29.13 7.36 5.65
N GLY A 105 29.04 7.89 4.43
CA GLY A 105 30.14 8.52 3.69
C GLY A 105 30.12 10.05 3.71
#